data_AF-A0A9E4BJ23-F1
#
_entry.id   AF-A0A9E4BJ23-F1
#
_cell.length_a   1.000
_cell.length_b   1.000
_cell.length_c   1.000
_cell.angle_alpha   90.00
_cell.angle_beta   90.00
_cell.angle_gamma   90.00
#
_symmetry.space_group_name_H-M   'P 1'
#
loop_
_entity.id
_entity.type
_entity.pdbx_description
1 polymer ?
#
loop_
_entity_poly.entity_id
_entity_poly.type
_entity_poly.pdbx_seq_one_letter_code
_entity_poly.pdbx_strand_id
1 'polypeptide(L)'
;AGRRDPGYYVQKHLGYEIAIHYRVIRLIEIEGERVLNAGHSGLIPFTPLMKPPEGMALDAWLHQCIHTARTRPIDRSYRADSLAGMVALSELVYDSETISAIIFKEGIMDILRESSLFQSLTQQSREEAREEGIEQGIEQGGRQRTIEAILEVLEIRFDLNEAHPLSTRISAIDDLQRLKQLLREAIQLPNLEAFQRVLDA
;
A
#
# COMPACT_ATOMS: atom_id res chain seq x y z
N ALA A 1 19.44 -6.02 -7.96
CA ALA A 1 19.12 -7.10 -6.98
C ALA A 1 20.41 -7.77 -6.47
N GLY A 2 20.44 -8.21 -5.20
CA GLY A 2 21.55 -8.98 -4.64
C GLY A 2 22.84 -8.20 -4.35
N ARG A 3 22.78 -6.88 -4.09
CA ARG A 3 24.00 -6.05 -3.85
C ARG A 3 24.74 -6.38 -2.57
N ARG A 4 24.01 -6.72 -1.51
CA ARG A 4 24.56 -6.86 -0.15
C ARG A 4 24.36 -8.25 0.44
N ASP A 5 23.89 -9.19 -0.36
CA ASP A 5 23.72 -10.57 0.09
C ASP A 5 25.11 -11.19 0.32
N PRO A 6 25.40 -11.66 1.55
CA PRO A 6 26.70 -12.21 1.91
C PRO A 6 26.92 -13.65 1.42
N GLY A 7 25.89 -14.34 0.91
CA GLY A 7 25.99 -15.73 0.47
C GLY A 7 25.96 -16.74 1.61
N TYR A 8 25.48 -16.33 2.77
CA TYR A 8 25.19 -17.22 3.88
C TYR A 8 24.16 -16.59 4.81
N TYR A 9 23.45 -17.42 5.56
CA TYR A 9 22.69 -16.96 6.73
C TYR A 9 23.00 -17.84 7.93
N VAL A 10 22.86 -17.26 9.11
CA VAL A 10 23.16 -17.90 10.39
C VAL A 10 21.89 -17.94 11.22
N GLN A 11 21.54 -19.14 11.71
CA GLN A 11 20.42 -19.33 12.62
C GLN A 11 20.89 -20.04 13.89
N LYS A 12 20.37 -19.61 15.03
CA LYS A 12 20.55 -20.31 16.31
C LYS A 12 19.39 -21.28 16.52
N HIS A 13 19.68 -22.56 16.71
CA HIS A 13 18.68 -23.57 16.98
C HIS A 13 19.22 -24.62 17.96
N LEU A 14 18.47 -24.89 19.04
CA LEU A 14 18.84 -25.85 20.10
C LEU A 14 20.25 -25.63 20.69
N GLY A 15 20.70 -24.37 20.80
CA GLY A 15 22.04 -24.04 21.30
C GLY A 15 23.18 -24.19 20.29
N TYR A 16 22.88 -24.62 19.06
CA TYR A 16 23.84 -24.67 17.95
C TYR A 16 23.71 -23.43 17.08
N GLU A 17 24.84 -22.96 16.56
CA GLU A 17 24.89 -21.99 15.47
C GLU A 17 24.97 -22.74 14.14
N ILE A 18 23.93 -22.60 13.33
CA ILE A 18 23.83 -23.26 12.02
C ILE A 18 24.09 -22.19 10.96
N ALA A 19 25.18 -22.32 10.22
CA ALA A 19 25.52 -21.46 9.09
C ALA A 19 25.24 -22.18 7.76
N ILE A 20 24.32 -21.64 6.97
CA ILE A 20 23.95 -22.18 5.65
C ILE A 20 24.55 -21.27 4.59
N HIS A 21 25.48 -21.81 3.81
CA HIS A 21 26.13 -21.10 2.70
C HIS A 21 25.43 -21.41 1.38
N TYR A 22 25.30 -20.40 0.54
CA TYR A 22 24.67 -20.50 -0.77
C TYR A 22 25.33 -19.57 -1.77
N ARG A 23 25.19 -19.92 -3.06
CA ARG A 23 25.70 -19.07 -4.13
C ARG A 23 24.73 -17.93 -4.40
N VAL A 24 25.22 -16.69 -4.30
CA VAL A 24 24.47 -15.51 -4.72
C VAL A 24 24.61 -15.33 -6.23
N ILE A 25 23.50 -15.28 -6.95
CA ILE A 25 23.46 -14.85 -8.35
C ILE A 25 23.09 -13.36 -8.36
N ARG A 26 24.06 -12.50 -8.64
CA ARG A 26 23.88 -11.04 -8.62
C ARG A 26 23.41 -10.58 -9.99
N LEU A 27 22.10 -10.39 -10.17
CA LEU A 27 21.53 -9.92 -11.43
C LEU A 27 22.18 -8.62 -11.92
N ILE A 28 22.54 -7.73 -10.99
CA ILE A 28 23.20 -6.45 -11.30
C ILE A 28 24.59 -6.59 -11.95
N GLU A 29 25.20 -7.76 -11.89
CA GLU A 29 26.49 -8.05 -12.54
C GLU A 29 26.30 -8.72 -13.91
N ILE A 30 25.08 -9.19 -14.22
CA ILE A 30 24.74 -9.84 -15.48
C ILE A 30 24.46 -8.76 -16.52
N GLU A 31 25.09 -8.86 -17.70
CA GLU A 31 24.87 -7.97 -18.84
C GLU A 31 23.45 -8.20 -19.40
N GLY A 32 22.54 -7.26 -19.10
CA GLY A 32 21.12 -7.40 -19.44
C GLY A 32 20.85 -7.46 -20.93
N GLU A 33 21.61 -6.70 -21.73
CA GLU A 33 21.49 -6.68 -23.20
C GLU A 33 21.73 -8.06 -23.82
N ARG A 34 22.71 -8.82 -23.29
CA ARG A 34 22.95 -10.19 -23.75
C ARG A 34 21.77 -11.10 -23.46
N VAL A 35 21.09 -10.92 -22.32
CA VAL A 35 19.90 -11.70 -21.98
C VAL A 35 18.71 -11.36 -22.88
N LEU A 36 18.52 -10.07 -23.20
CA LEU A 36 17.49 -9.66 -24.17
C LEU A 36 17.71 -10.33 -25.54
N ASN A 37 18.96 -10.29 -26.02
CA ASN A 37 19.38 -10.84 -27.32
C ASN A 37 19.37 -12.37 -27.36
N ALA A 38 19.70 -13.05 -26.26
CA ALA A 38 19.84 -14.51 -26.21
C ALA A 38 18.54 -15.28 -26.42
N GLY A 39 17.37 -14.63 -26.42
CA GLY A 39 16.12 -15.32 -26.76
C GLY A 39 15.35 -15.91 -25.57
N HIS A 40 15.95 -16.02 -24.37
CA HIS A 40 15.38 -16.78 -23.25
C HIS A 40 14.20 -16.08 -22.56
N SER A 41 12.98 -16.35 -23.04
CA SER A 41 11.73 -15.72 -22.56
C SER A 41 11.52 -15.75 -21.04
N GLY A 42 11.98 -16.80 -20.34
CA GLY A 42 11.86 -16.91 -18.88
C GLY A 42 12.76 -15.95 -18.08
N LEU A 43 13.85 -15.45 -18.69
CA LEU A 43 14.76 -14.51 -18.04
C LEU A 43 14.42 -13.05 -18.33
N ILE A 44 13.58 -12.80 -19.33
CA ILE A 44 13.23 -11.45 -19.78
C ILE A 44 12.64 -10.60 -18.65
N PRO A 45 11.70 -11.08 -17.81
CA PRO A 45 11.18 -10.29 -16.69
C PRO A 45 12.23 -9.74 -15.73
N PHE A 46 13.42 -10.35 -15.67
CA PHE A 46 14.49 -9.96 -14.76
C PHE A 46 15.44 -8.90 -15.36
N THR A 47 15.36 -8.60 -16.65
CA THR A 47 16.33 -7.70 -17.31
C THR A 47 16.35 -6.27 -16.75
N PRO A 48 15.24 -5.69 -16.23
CA PRO A 48 15.31 -4.40 -15.54
C PRO A 48 16.22 -4.39 -14.30
N LEU A 49 16.46 -5.56 -13.68
CA LEU A 49 17.32 -5.73 -12.51
C LEU A 49 18.80 -5.96 -12.86
N MET A 50 19.10 -6.13 -14.16
CA MET A 50 20.42 -6.47 -14.68
C MET A 50 21.23 -5.23 -15.04
N LYS A 51 22.52 -5.43 -15.34
CA LYS A 51 23.42 -4.35 -15.75
C LYS A 51 22.98 -3.80 -17.11
N PRO A 52 22.64 -2.49 -17.22
CA PRO A 52 22.34 -1.87 -18.50
C PRO A 52 23.61 -1.76 -19.37
N PRO A 53 23.46 -1.53 -20.69
CA PRO A 53 24.57 -1.14 -21.55
C PRO A 53 25.34 0.07 -21.00
N GLU A 54 26.64 0.12 -21.29
CA GLU A 54 27.49 1.22 -20.82
C GLU A 54 27.01 2.57 -21.37
N GLY A 55 26.87 3.56 -20.48
CA GLY A 55 26.38 4.90 -20.82
C GLY A 55 24.87 5.01 -21.04
N MET A 56 24.10 3.92 -20.92
CA MET A 56 22.64 3.97 -21.03
C MET A 56 21.99 4.43 -19.73
N ALA A 57 21.08 5.39 -19.82
CA ALA A 57 20.26 5.82 -18.70
C ALA A 57 19.29 4.70 -18.25
N LEU A 58 18.98 4.67 -16.95
CA LEU A 58 18.18 3.61 -16.34
C LEU A 58 16.75 3.57 -16.90
N ASP A 59 16.10 4.72 -17.06
CA ASP A 59 14.78 4.85 -17.66
C ASP A 59 14.75 4.35 -19.13
N ALA A 60 15.78 4.69 -19.91
CA ALA A 60 15.95 4.19 -21.27
C ALA A 60 16.13 2.66 -21.30
N TRP A 61 16.86 2.11 -20.32
CA TRP A 61 17.03 0.67 -20.18
C TRP A 61 15.73 -0.05 -19.83
N LEU A 62 14.96 0.46 -18.86
CA LEU A 62 13.65 -0.09 -18.50
C LEU A 62 12.69 -0.05 -19.69
N HIS A 63 12.67 1.06 -20.42
CA HIS A 63 11.89 1.20 -21.64
C HIS A 63 12.26 0.13 -22.67
N GLN A 64 13.56 -0.09 -22.94
CA GLN A 64 14.01 -1.13 -23.86
C GLN A 64 13.62 -2.54 -23.39
N CYS A 65 13.71 -2.83 -22.09
CA CYS A 65 13.29 -4.12 -21.53
C CYS A 65 11.80 -4.38 -21.77
N ILE A 66 10.95 -3.42 -21.43
CA ILE A 66 9.49 -3.53 -21.58
C ILE A 66 9.12 -3.62 -23.06
N HIS A 67 9.71 -2.78 -23.90
CA HIS A 67 9.50 -2.81 -25.34
C HIS A 67 9.84 -4.19 -25.94
N THR A 68 10.99 -4.75 -25.55
CA THR A 68 11.44 -6.06 -26.02
C THR A 68 10.52 -7.17 -25.53
N ALA A 69 10.06 -7.13 -24.28
CA ALA A 69 9.12 -8.11 -23.74
C ALA A 69 7.76 -8.05 -24.45
N ARG A 70 7.27 -6.84 -24.76
CA ARG A 70 5.99 -6.60 -25.43
C ARG A 70 5.96 -7.12 -26.86
N THR A 71 7.05 -6.90 -27.60
CA THR A 71 7.14 -7.19 -29.05
C THR A 71 7.55 -8.63 -29.37
N ARG A 72 7.87 -9.44 -28.35
CA ARG A 72 8.26 -10.84 -28.54
C ARG A 72 7.11 -11.71 -29.10
N PRO A 73 7.44 -12.67 -29.99
CA PRO A 73 6.47 -13.63 -30.54
C PRO A 73 6.21 -14.76 -29.54
N ILE A 74 5.53 -14.42 -28.45
CA ILE A 74 5.05 -15.34 -27.41
C ILE A 74 3.53 -15.31 -27.34
N ASP A 75 2.95 -16.35 -26.73
CA ASP A 75 1.52 -16.39 -26.45
C ASP A 75 1.05 -15.17 -25.64
N ARG A 76 -0.17 -14.73 -25.92
CA ARG A 76 -0.75 -13.51 -25.33
C ARG A 76 -0.91 -13.61 -23.82
N SER A 77 -1.39 -14.76 -23.31
CA SER A 77 -1.56 -14.97 -21.87
C SER A 77 -0.21 -14.98 -21.16
N TYR A 78 0.78 -15.68 -21.73
CA TYR A 78 2.14 -15.69 -21.19
C TYR A 78 2.79 -14.30 -21.22
N ARG A 79 2.53 -13.49 -22.26
CA ARG A 79 3.02 -12.11 -22.36
C ARG A 79 2.49 -11.23 -21.23
N ALA A 80 1.19 -11.33 -20.94
CA ALA A 80 0.57 -10.55 -19.88
C ALA A 80 1.24 -10.80 -18.53
N ASP A 81 1.37 -12.08 -18.14
CA ASP A 81 2.01 -12.45 -16.87
C ASP A 81 3.50 -12.10 -16.84
N SER A 82 4.21 -12.30 -17.96
CA SER A 82 5.61 -11.91 -18.09
C SER A 82 5.82 -10.40 -17.92
N LEU A 83 4.95 -9.57 -18.49
CA LEU A 83 5.03 -8.11 -18.36
C LEU A 83 4.63 -7.65 -16.95
N ALA A 84 3.59 -8.24 -16.36
CA ALA A 84 3.20 -7.92 -14.99
C ALA A 84 4.32 -8.26 -13.99
N GLY A 85 4.94 -9.44 -14.12
CA GLY A 85 6.10 -9.81 -13.33
C GLY A 85 7.28 -8.87 -13.55
N MET A 86 7.55 -8.47 -14.79
CA MET A 86 8.61 -7.50 -15.10
C MET A 86 8.38 -6.14 -14.43
N VAL A 87 7.15 -5.61 -14.50
CA VAL A 87 6.77 -4.34 -13.87
C VAL A 87 6.95 -4.43 -12.35
N ALA A 88 6.42 -5.47 -11.72
CA ALA A 88 6.57 -5.70 -10.28
C ALA A 88 8.04 -5.81 -9.86
N LEU A 89 8.88 -6.53 -10.63
CA LEU A 89 10.31 -6.61 -10.35
C LEU A 89 11.01 -5.27 -10.54
N SER A 90 10.55 -4.43 -11.46
CA SER A 90 11.15 -3.12 -11.73
C SER A 90 11.02 -2.18 -10.53
N GLU A 91 9.97 -2.30 -9.71
CA GLU A 91 9.81 -1.49 -8.49
C GLU A 91 10.96 -1.65 -7.47
N LEU A 92 11.76 -2.72 -7.59
CA LEU A 92 12.96 -2.92 -6.75
C LEU A 92 14.13 -1.99 -7.09
N VAL A 93 14.08 -1.31 -8.23
CA VAL A 93 15.20 -0.51 -8.77
C VAL A 93 14.75 0.87 -9.24
N TYR A 94 13.55 0.98 -9.81
CA TYR A 94 13.01 2.21 -10.39
C TYR A 94 11.91 2.77 -9.50
N ASP A 95 11.77 4.09 -9.48
CA ASP A 95 10.68 4.77 -8.80
C ASP A 95 9.34 4.57 -9.55
N SER A 96 8.25 4.80 -8.82
CA SER A 96 6.89 4.60 -9.35
C SER A 96 6.53 5.54 -10.50
N GLU A 97 7.08 6.76 -10.54
CA GLU A 97 6.79 7.73 -11.59
C GLU A 97 7.41 7.28 -12.92
N THR A 98 8.67 6.85 -12.88
CA THR A 98 9.38 6.28 -14.03
C THR A 98 8.65 5.05 -14.60
N ILE A 99 8.22 4.13 -13.73
CA ILE A 99 7.48 2.93 -14.14
C ILE A 99 6.15 3.32 -14.79
N SER A 100 5.38 4.22 -14.16
CA SER A 100 4.09 4.69 -14.67
C SER A 100 4.23 5.37 -16.04
N ALA A 101 5.23 6.24 -16.19
CA ALA A 101 5.54 6.92 -17.45
C ALA A 101 5.86 5.92 -18.57
N ILE A 102 6.64 4.88 -18.28
CA ILE A 102 7.00 3.85 -19.27
C ILE A 102 5.80 2.95 -19.60
N ILE A 103 5.00 2.55 -18.61
CA ILE A 103 3.75 1.78 -18.84
C ILE A 103 2.82 2.55 -19.78
N PHE A 104 2.64 3.85 -19.54
CA PHE A 104 1.84 4.73 -20.38
C PHE A 104 2.45 4.86 -21.79
N LYS A 105 3.75 5.14 -21.88
CA LYS A 105 4.46 5.33 -23.16
C LYS A 105 4.44 4.08 -24.04
N GLU A 106 4.62 2.88 -23.46
CA GLU A 106 4.57 1.61 -24.19
C GLU A 106 3.15 1.08 -24.39
N GLY A 107 2.14 1.71 -23.77
CA GLY A 107 0.74 1.34 -23.93
C GLY A 107 0.43 -0.08 -23.47
N ILE A 108 1.10 -0.57 -22.41
CA ILE A 108 0.96 -1.97 -21.95
C ILE A 108 -0.14 -2.19 -20.93
N MET A 109 -0.83 -1.15 -20.47
CA MET A 109 -1.83 -1.27 -19.39
C MET A 109 -2.92 -2.31 -19.71
N ASP A 110 -3.42 -2.34 -20.94
CA ASP A 110 -4.46 -3.31 -21.32
C ASP A 110 -3.92 -4.75 -21.34
N ILE A 111 -2.65 -4.95 -21.67
CA ILE A 111 -1.99 -6.26 -21.60
C ILE A 111 -1.78 -6.66 -20.13
N LEU A 112 -1.38 -5.72 -19.27
CA LEU A 112 -1.18 -5.98 -17.85
C LEU A 112 -2.49 -6.43 -17.17
N ARG A 113 -3.63 -5.83 -17.53
CA ARG A 113 -4.96 -6.20 -16.99
C ARG A 113 -5.37 -7.64 -17.27
N GLU A 114 -4.78 -8.27 -18.28
CA GLU A 114 -5.04 -9.68 -18.62
C GLU A 114 -4.20 -10.64 -17.77
N SER A 115 -3.20 -10.15 -17.06
CA SER A 115 -2.37 -10.96 -16.19
C SER A 115 -3.14 -11.46 -14.98
N SER A 116 -2.95 -12.74 -14.66
CA SER A 116 -3.46 -13.37 -13.45
C SER A 116 -2.86 -12.72 -12.19
N LEU A 117 -1.55 -12.40 -12.23
CA LEU A 117 -0.86 -11.70 -11.15
C LEU A 117 -1.47 -10.31 -10.93
N PHE A 118 -1.66 -9.52 -12.00
CA PHE A 118 -2.22 -8.17 -11.89
C PHE A 118 -3.65 -8.19 -11.35
N GLN A 119 -4.47 -9.12 -11.82
CA GLN A 119 -5.85 -9.31 -11.34
C GLN A 119 -5.87 -9.68 -9.86
N SER A 120 -5.03 -10.63 -9.44
CA SER A 120 -4.94 -11.06 -8.04
C SER A 120 -4.54 -9.91 -7.11
N LEU A 121 -3.48 -9.17 -7.47
CA LEU A 121 -3.02 -8.03 -6.67
C LEU A 121 -4.09 -6.93 -6.60
N THR A 122 -4.69 -6.58 -7.74
CA THR A 122 -5.76 -5.58 -7.79
C THR A 122 -6.98 -5.99 -6.96
N GLN A 123 -7.36 -7.27 -7.00
CA GLN A 123 -8.48 -7.78 -6.23
C GLN A 123 -8.21 -7.74 -4.73
N GLN A 124 -7.00 -8.13 -4.30
CA GLN A 124 -6.59 -8.05 -2.90
C GLN A 124 -6.61 -6.60 -2.40
N SER A 125 -6.01 -5.66 -3.13
CA SER A 125 -6.00 -4.24 -2.74
C SER A 125 -7.40 -3.63 -2.69
N ARG A 126 -8.33 -4.06 -3.56
CA ARG A 126 -9.73 -3.62 -3.51
C ARG A 126 -10.45 -4.15 -2.27
N GLU A 127 -10.16 -5.38 -1.87
CA GLU A 127 -10.76 -5.99 -0.70
C GLU A 127 -10.26 -5.32 0.59
N GLU A 128 -8.94 -5.11 0.71
CA GLU A 128 -8.33 -4.37 1.83
C GLU A 128 -8.92 -2.96 1.93
N ALA A 129 -8.98 -2.21 0.82
CA ALA A 129 -9.57 -0.87 0.81
C ALA A 129 -11.07 -0.87 1.19
N ARG A 130 -11.81 -1.92 0.83
CA ARG A 130 -13.21 -2.09 1.21
C ARG A 130 -13.35 -2.34 2.71
N GLU A 131 -12.50 -3.19 3.27
CA GLU A 131 -12.48 -3.49 4.70
C GLU A 131 -12.13 -2.24 5.53
N GLU A 132 -11.05 -1.54 5.17
CA GLU A 132 -10.66 -0.27 5.80
C GLU A 132 -11.77 0.78 5.70
N GLY A 133 -12.40 0.91 4.53
CA GLY A 133 -13.51 1.85 4.34
C GLY A 133 -14.74 1.52 5.19
N ILE A 134 -15.06 0.24 5.39
CA ILE A 134 -16.15 -0.18 6.28
C ILE A 134 -15.79 0.10 7.74
N GLU A 135 -14.58 -0.22 8.17
CA GLU A 135 -14.13 0.04 9.55
C GLU A 135 -14.18 1.53 9.87
N GLN A 136 -13.62 2.37 9.00
CA GLN A 136 -13.70 3.83 9.11
C GLN A 136 -15.15 4.32 9.12
N GLY A 137 -16.01 3.78 8.27
CA GLY A 137 -17.43 4.14 8.22
C GLY A 137 -18.19 3.79 9.50
N ILE A 138 -17.90 2.63 10.10
CA ILE A 138 -18.49 2.21 11.39
C ILE A 138 -18.01 3.12 12.52
N GLU A 139 -16.71 3.43 12.56
CA GLU A 139 -16.14 4.31 13.58
C GLU A 139 -16.71 5.73 13.49
N GLN A 140 -16.70 6.33 12.29
CA GLN A 140 -17.26 7.66 12.03
C GLN A 140 -18.76 7.71 12.35
N GLY A 141 -19.53 6.69 11.94
CA GLY A 141 -20.96 6.61 12.23
C GLY A 141 -21.25 6.45 13.73
N GLY A 142 -20.43 5.67 14.44
CA GLY A 142 -20.52 5.53 15.90
C GLY A 142 -20.22 6.83 16.62
N ARG A 143 -19.19 7.55 16.18
CA ARG A 143 -18.80 8.87 16.69
C ARG A 143 -19.91 9.89 16.49
N GLN A 144 -20.38 10.04 15.25
CA GLN A 144 -21.43 10.99 14.88
C GLN A 144 -22.70 10.76 15.70
N ARG A 145 -23.17 9.50 15.78
CA ARG A 145 -24.34 9.15 16.59
C ARG A 145 -24.16 9.45 18.08
N THR A 146 -22.95 9.24 18.62
CA THR A 146 -22.69 9.51 20.05
C THR A 146 -22.65 11.01 20.32
N ILE A 147 -22.09 11.82 19.42
CA ILE A 147 -22.13 13.29 19.50
C ILE A 147 -23.58 13.78 19.48
N GLU A 148 -24.37 13.34 18.50
CA GLU A 148 -25.80 13.70 18.38
C GLU A 148 -26.55 13.36 19.67
N ALA A 149 -26.33 12.16 20.22
CA ALA A 149 -26.95 11.75 21.48
C ALA A 149 -26.52 12.61 22.68
N ILE A 150 -25.25 13.03 22.77
CA ILE A 150 -24.80 13.93 23.84
C ILE A 150 -25.52 15.27 23.72
N LEU A 151 -25.55 15.85 22.52
CA LEU A 151 -26.17 17.16 22.29
C LEU A 151 -27.67 17.13 22.59
N GLU A 152 -28.37 16.09 22.13
CA GLU A 152 -29.79 15.88 22.41
C GLU A 152 -30.07 15.77 23.93
N VAL A 153 -29.24 15.03 24.68
CA VAL A 153 -29.38 14.93 26.14
C VAL A 153 -29.15 16.29 26.82
N LEU A 154 -28.14 17.05 26.38
CA LEU A 154 -27.83 18.36 26.97
C LEU A 154 -28.91 19.40 26.62
N GLU A 155 -29.49 19.34 25.42
CA GLU A 155 -30.63 20.16 25.01
C GLU A 155 -31.83 19.86 25.91
N ILE A 156 -32.23 18.59 26.04
CA ILE A 156 -33.40 18.17 26.83
C ILE A 156 -33.23 18.52 28.32
N ARG A 157 -32.04 18.30 28.89
CA ARG A 157 -31.84 18.45 30.34
C ARG A 157 -31.48 19.87 30.76
N PHE A 158 -30.78 20.61 29.91
CA PHE A 158 -30.15 21.89 30.28
C PHE A 158 -30.46 23.03 29.31
N ASP A 159 -31.37 22.83 28.34
CA ASP A 159 -31.75 23.83 27.34
C ASP A 159 -30.54 24.35 26.54
N LEU A 160 -29.59 23.44 26.27
CA LEU A 160 -28.37 23.74 25.50
C LEU A 160 -28.73 24.06 24.06
N ASN A 161 -28.52 25.31 23.65
CA ASN A 161 -28.69 25.74 22.27
C ASN A 161 -27.58 25.19 21.35
N GLU A 162 -27.91 24.79 20.11
CA GLU A 162 -26.93 24.35 19.10
C GLU A 162 -25.77 25.35 18.89
N ALA A 163 -26.04 26.66 18.95
CA ALA A 163 -25.04 27.73 18.82
C ALA A 163 -24.11 27.86 20.04
N HIS A 164 -24.33 27.09 21.09
CA HIS A 164 -23.50 27.12 22.28
C HIS A 164 -22.08 26.59 21.96
N PRO A 165 -21.00 27.25 22.44
CA PRO A 165 -19.62 26.82 22.14
C PRO A 165 -19.28 25.38 22.53
N LEU A 166 -20.01 24.80 23.48
CA LEU A 166 -19.86 23.40 23.88
C LEU A 166 -20.18 22.43 22.74
N SER A 167 -21.13 22.75 21.87
CA SER A 167 -21.50 21.88 20.74
C SER A 167 -20.31 21.65 19.80
N THR A 168 -19.61 22.72 19.44
CA THR A 168 -18.39 22.63 18.62
C THR A 168 -17.29 21.83 19.32
N ARG A 169 -17.14 22.02 20.63
CA ARG A 169 -16.12 21.32 21.42
C ARG A 169 -16.37 19.81 21.51
N ILE A 170 -17.63 19.40 21.68
CA ILE A 170 -18.02 17.97 21.70
C ILE A 170 -17.79 17.36 20.30
N SER A 171 -18.19 18.08 19.25
CA SER A 171 -18.01 17.65 17.85
C SER A 171 -16.55 17.53 17.41
N ALA A 172 -15.62 18.15 18.12
CA ALA A 172 -14.18 18.07 17.87
C ALA A 172 -13.49 16.87 18.55
N ILE A 173 -14.22 16.08 19.34
CA ILE A 173 -13.65 14.90 20.00
C ILE A 173 -13.61 13.72 19.04
N ASP A 174 -12.42 13.19 18.79
CA ASP A 174 -12.24 12.04 17.90
C ASP A 174 -12.37 10.70 18.62
N ASP A 175 -12.07 10.67 19.93
CA ASP A 175 -12.13 9.44 20.72
C ASP A 175 -13.59 9.03 21.03
N LEU A 176 -14.04 7.96 20.38
CA LEU A 176 -15.37 7.37 20.58
C LEU A 176 -15.61 6.88 22.03
N GLN A 177 -14.58 6.39 22.72
CA GLN A 177 -14.73 5.96 24.12
C GLN A 177 -14.90 7.15 25.04
N ARG A 178 -14.15 8.24 24.80
CA ARG A 178 -14.34 9.50 25.50
C ARG A 178 -15.75 10.04 25.30
N LEU A 179 -16.26 10.03 24.06
CA LEU A 179 -17.64 10.41 23.75
C LEU A 179 -18.67 9.53 24.47
N LYS A 180 -18.49 8.20 24.50
CA LYS A 180 -19.37 7.29 25.24
C LYS A 180 -19.37 7.57 26.75
N GLN A 181 -18.23 7.95 27.32
CA GLN A 181 -18.17 8.37 28.72
C GLN A 181 -18.91 9.69 28.91
N LEU A 182 -18.66 10.68 28.06
CA LEU A 182 -19.36 11.98 28.12
C LEU A 182 -20.88 11.81 27.99
N LEU A 183 -21.37 10.89 27.16
CA LEU A 183 -22.80 10.60 27.09
C LEU A 183 -23.38 10.14 28.44
N ARG A 184 -22.65 9.30 29.19
CA ARG A 184 -23.09 8.89 30.54
C ARG A 184 -23.10 10.07 31.50
N GLU A 185 -22.06 10.90 31.46
CA GLU A 185 -21.94 12.10 32.29
C GLU A 185 -23.04 13.12 31.99
N ALA A 186 -23.38 13.31 30.71
CA ALA A 186 -24.47 14.17 30.26
C ALA A 186 -25.83 13.74 30.85
N ILE A 187 -26.02 12.45 31.12
CA ILE A 187 -27.24 11.89 31.74
C ILE A 187 -27.21 12.02 33.27
N GLN A 188 -26.05 11.89 33.91
CA GLN A 188 -25.94 11.77 35.36
C GLN A 188 -25.70 13.09 36.10
N LEU A 189 -24.95 14.01 35.47
CA LEU A 189 -24.54 15.24 36.14
C LEU A 189 -25.72 16.18 36.38
N PRO A 190 -25.69 17.02 37.43
CA PRO A 190 -26.84 17.80 37.85
C PRO A 190 -27.06 19.08 37.01
N ASN A 191 -26.02 19.58 36.32
CA ASN A 191 -26.07 20.83 35.56
C ASN A 191 -24.97 20.90 34.49
N LEU A 192 -25.07 21.91 33.63
CA LEU A 192 -24.17 22.14 32.50
C LEU A 192 -22.75 22.49 32.96
N GLU A 193 -22.58 23.25 34.05
CA GLU A 193 -21.24 23.59 34.57
C GLU A 193 -20.47 22.37 35.09
N ALA A 194 -21.17 21.39 35.67
CA ALA A 194 -20.56 20.12 36.06
C ALA A 194 -20.11 19.32 34.83
N PHE A 195 -20.95 19.27 33.79
CA PHE A 195 -20.59 18.61 32.54
C PHE A 195 -19.38 19.27 31.87
N GLN A 196 -19.36 20.60 31.81
CA GLN A 196 -18.26 21.36 31.21
C GLN A 196 -16.93 21.07 31.93
N ARG A 197 -16.92 21.00 33.27
CA ARG A 197 -15.72 20.61 34.03
C ARG A 197 -15.20 19.22 33.68
N VAL A 198 -16.10 18.26 33.43
CA VAL A 198 -15.68 16.91 33.01
C VAL A 198 -15.17 16.90 31.58
N LEU A 199 -15.77 17.69 30.69
CA LEU A 199 -15.32 17.87 29.30
C LEU A 199 -13.92 18.50 29.22
N ASP A 200 -13.61 19.42 30.14
CA ASP A 200 -12.33 20.14 30.25
C ASP A 200 -11.21 19.35 30.94
N ALA A 201 -11.52 18.17 31.50
CA ALA A 201 -10.56 17.27 32.14
C ALA A 201 -9.90 16.31 31.14
#